data_AF-A0A973L9S6-F1
#
_entry.id   AF-A0A973L9S6-F1
#
_cell.length_a   1.000
_cell.length_b   1.000
_cell.length_c   1.000
_cell.angle_alpha   90.00
_cell.angle_beta   90.00
_cell.angle_gamma   90.00
#
_symmetry.space_group_name_H-M   'P 1'
#
loop_
_entity.id
_entity.type
_entity.pdbx_description
1 polymer ?
#
loop_
_entity_poly.entity_id
_entity_poly.type
_entity_poly.pdbx_seq_one_letter_code
_entity_poly.pdbx_strand_id
1 'polypeptide(L)'
;MSRRRLAQLRLAPGPSAPGRARRFLEDTCRRWTAADFVADAALVVSELVTNAVRHAGTEMRVALELRDGALTVSVHDGGPGLPRLIPAAERRFGGRGLAIVVRLAEAWGVVVG
;
A
#
# COMPACT_ATOMS: atom_id res chain seq x y z
N MET A 1 -5.05 10.21 25.03
CA MET A 1 -4.98 8.95 24.26
C MET A 1 -5.43 9.25 22.83
N SER A 2 -4.56 9.13 21.83
CA SER A 2 -4.97 9.38 20.44
C SER A 2 -5.90 8.28 19.96
N ARG A 3 -6.98 8.64 19.27
CA ARG A 3 -8.00 7.70 18.80
C ARG A 3 -7.49 6.97 17.56
N ARG A 4 -7.19 5.68 17.69
CA ARG A 4 -6.88 4.78 16.57
C ARG A 4 -8.07 4.68 15.61
N ARG A 5 -7.84 4.82 14.31
CA ARG A 5 -8.84 4.63 13.24
C ARG A 5 -8.34 3.57 12.26
N LEU A 6 -9.22 2.64 11.88
CA LEU A 6 -8.91 1.51 11.01
C LEU A 6 -9.93 1.37 9.89
N ALA A 7 -9.46 0.98 8.70
CA ALA A 7 -10.30 0.58 7.58
C ALA A 7 -9.62 -0.53 6.79
N GLN A 8 -10.40 -1.45 6.22
CA GLN A 8 -9.87 -2.54 5.41
C GLN A 8 -10.69 -2.79 4.14
N LEU A 9 -10.02 -3.28 3.09
CA LEU A 9 -10.63 -3.68 1.83
C LEU A 9 -10.01 -5.00 1.35
N ARG A 10 -10.86 -5.92 0.89
CA ARG A 10 -10.42 -7.14 0.18
C ARG A 10 -10.45 -6.93 -1.33
N LEU A 11 -9.39 -7.39 -1.99
CA LEU A 11 -9.21 -7.29 -3.43
C LEU A 11 -8.88 -8.67 -3.99
N ALA A 12 -9.63 -9.10 -5.00
CA ALA A 12 -9.18 -10.14 -5.92
C ALA A 12 -8.02 -9.60 -6.78
N PRO A 13 -7.06 -10.44 -7.19
CA PRO A 13 -5.96 -10.02 -8.04
C PRO A 13 -6.49 -9.65 -9.43
N GLY A 14 -5.99 -8.57 -10.01
CA GLY A 14 -6.39 -8.15 -11.34
C GLY A 14 -6.02 -6.70 -11.67
N PRO A 15 -6.20 -6.29 -12.94
CA PRO A 15 -5.74 -4.98 -13.43
C PRO A 15 -6.45 -3.80 -12.75
N SER A 16 -7.66 -4.01 -12.20
CA SER A 16 -8.41 -2.97 -11.49
C SER A 16 -8.03 -2.84 -10.01
N ALA A 17 -7.27 -3.78 -9.44
CA ALA A 17 -6.98 -3.82 -8.01
C ALA A 17 -6.22 -2.56 -7.51
N PRO A 18 -5.16 -2.06 -8.17
CA PRO A 18 -4.49 -0.84 -7.73
C PRO A 18 -5.42 0.38 -7.71
N GLY A 19 -6.23 0.56 -8.76
CA GLY A 19 -7.19 1.66 -8.84
C GLY A 19 -8.26 1.61 -7.75
N ARG A 20 -8.74 0.41 -7.42
CA ARG A 20 -9.68 0.20 -6.30
C ARG A 20 -9.03 0.50 -4.95
N ALA A 21 -7.80 0.08 -4.74
CA ALA A 21 -7.05 0.34 -3.51
C ALA A 21 -6.84 1.85 -3.30
N ARG A 22 -6.44 2.56 -4.36
CA ARG A 22 -6.28 4.01 -4.35
C ARG A 22 -7.58 4.73 -3.99
N ARG A 23 -8.70 4.39 -4.64
CA ARG A 23 -10.00 5.00 -4.34
C ARG A 23 -10.41 4.78 -2.89
N PHE A 24 -10.22 3.56 -2.40
CA PHE A 24 -10.49 3.23 -1.00
C PHE A 24 -9.64 4.06 -0.03
N LEU A 25 -8.37 4.29 -0.34
CA LEU A 25 -7.49 5.15 0.43
C LEU A 25 -7.95 6.61 0.44
N GLU A 26 -8.23 7.17 -0.72
CA GLU A 26 -8.71 8.55 -0.86
C GLU A 26 -10.02 8.77 -0.09
N ASP A 27 -10.99 7.85 -0.26
CA ASP A 27 -12.28 7.92 0.44
C ASP A 27 -12.11 7.80 1.95
N THR A 28 -11.19 6.95 2.42
CA THR A 28 -10.90 6.78 3.85
C THR A 28 -10.22 8.00 4.44
N CYS A 29 -9.21 8.55 3.77
CA CYS A 29 -8.50 9.74 4.22
C CYS A 29 -9.44 10.96 4.25
N ARG A 30 -10.36 11.10 3.29
CA ARG A 30 -11.43 12.11 3.34
C ARG A 30 -12.29 11.96 4.59
N ARG A 31 -12.78 10.75 4.88
CA ARG A 31 -13.59 10.49 6.10
C ARG A 31 -12.82 10.73 7.40
N TRP A 32 -11.49 10.63 7.37
CA TRP A 32 -10.64 10.85 8.54
C TRP A 32 -10.09 12.27 8.64
N THR A 33 -10.41 13.16 7.69
CA THR A 33 -9.85 14.51 7.59
C THR A 33 -8.31 14.47 7.55
N ALA A 34 -7.76 13.51 6.79
CA ALA A 34 -6.33 13.19 6.72
C ALA A 34 -5.80 13.46 5.30
N ALA A 35 -6.12 14.65 4.76
CA ALA A 35 -5.86 15.01 3.37
C ALA A 35 -4.35 15.06 3.03
N ASP A 36 -3.52 15.42 4.01
CA ASP A 36 -2.07 15.60 3.84
C ASP A 36 -1.37 14.31 3.40
N PHE A 37 -1.91 13.14 3.75
CA PHE A 37 -1.32 11.84 3.37
C PHE A 37 -1.74 11.34 1.99
N VAL A 38 -2.78 11.92 1.38
CA VAL A 38 -3.48 11.30 0.25
C VAL A 38 -2.57 11.12 -0.95
N ALA A 39 -1.79 12.13 -1.33
CA ALA A 39 -0.95 12.10 -2.52
C ALA A 39 0.10 10.98 -2.44
N ASP A 40 0.83 10.94 -1.33
CA ASP A 40 1.92 10.00 -1.12
C ASP A 40 1.41 8.58 -0.88
N ALA A 41 0.42 8.43 -0.01
CA ALA A 41 -0.12 7.13 0.35
C ALA A 41 -0.88 6.47 -0.81
N ALA A 42 -1.48 7.26 -1.72
CA ALA A 42 -2.07 6.76 -2.95
C ALA A 42 -1.04 6.08 -3.88
N LEU A 43 0.18 6.64 -3.97
CA LEU A 43 1.27 6.01 -4.73
C LEU A 43 1.72 4.73 -4.04
N VAL A 44 1.97 4.78 -2.73
CA VAL A 44 2.40 3.63 -1.92
C VAL A 44 1.43 2.46 -2.07
N VAL A 45 0.13 2.67 -1.86
CA VAL A 45 -0.85 1.60 -1.94
C VAL A 45 -0.97 1.01 -3.35
N SER A 46 -0.83 1.84 -4.39
CA SER A 46 -0.89 1.37 -5.78
C SER A 46 0.27 0.44 -6.10
N GLU A 47 1.47 0.77 -5.63
CA GLU A 47 2.68 -0.02 -5.86
C GLU A 47 2.67 -1.33 -5.05
N LEU A 48 2.27 -1.29 -3.77
CA LEU A 48 2.13 -2.49 -2.95
C LEU A 48 1.10 -3.46 -3.55
N VAL A 49 -0.05 -2.96 -4.00
CA VAL A 49 -1.09 -3.80 -4.63
C VAL A 49 -0.64 -4.29 -6.00
N THR A 50 0.08 -3.48 -6.78
CA THR A 50 0.63 -3.92 -8.07
C THR A 50 1.63 -5.07 -7.88
N ASN A 51 2.48 -4.99 -6.85
CA ASN A 51 3.40 -6.07 -6.50
C ASN A 51 2.65 -7.33 -6.08
N ALA A 52 1.64 -7.21 -5.21
CA ALA A 52 0.82 -8.36 -4.79
C ALA A 52 0.11 -9.02 -5.99
N VAL A 53 -0.45 -8.24 -6.93
CA VAL A 53 -1.06 -8.75 -8.15
C VAL A 53 -0.04 -9.49 -9.03
N ARG A 54 1.15 -8.93 -9.21
CA ARG A 54 2.18 -9.49 -10.11
C ARG A 54 2.89 -10.71 -9.55
N HIS A 55 3.13 -10.74 -8.24
CA HIS A 55 4.02 -11.71 -7.61
C HIS A 55 3.31 -12.75 -6.76
N ALA A 56 2.22 -12.38 -6.07
CA ALA A 56 1.43 -13.33 -5.28
C ALA A 56 0.29 -13.92 -6.10
N GLY A 57 -0.45 -13.08 -6.84
CA GLY A 57 -1.57 -13.53 -7.67
C GLY A 57 -2.74 -14.13 -6.86
N THR A 58 -2.84 -13.82 -5.57
CA THR A 58 -3.91 -14.28 -4.67
C THR A 58 -4.85 -13.15 -4.27
N GLU A 59 -5.95 -13.47 -3.56
CA GLU A 59 -6.69 -12.45 -2.81
C GLU A 59 -5.73 -11.73 -1.85
N MET A 60 -5.96 -10.43 -1.67
CA MET A 60 -5.20 -9.57 -0.77
C MET A 60 -6.10 -8.67 0.06
N ARG A 61 -5.62 -8.28 1.23
CA ARG A 61 -6.25 -7.32 2.14
C ARG A 61 -5.42 -6.05 2.21
N VAL A 62 -6.02 -4.94 1.84
CA VAL A 62 -5.47 -3.60 2.06
C VAL A 62 -6.01 -3.08 3.39
N ALA A 63 -5.15 -2.61 4.27
CA ALA A 63 -5.53 -2.03 5.55
C ALA A 63 -4.87 -0.66 5.75
N LEU A 64 -5.67 0.27 6.26
CA LEU A 64 -5.26 1.63 6.60
C LEU A 64 -5.43 1.83 8.10
N GLU A 65 -4.42 2.40 8.73
CA GLU A 65 -4.43 2.74 10.14
C GLU A 65 -3.96 4.18 10.34
N LEU A 66 -4.79 5.02 10.98
CA LEU A 66 -4.39 6.35 11.40
C LEU A 66 -4.35 6.40 12.93
N ARG A 67 -3.16 6.61 13.47
CA ARG A 67 -2.91 6.61 14.91
C ARG A 67 -1.76 7.58 15.21
N ASP A 68 -1.91 8.37 16.27
CA ASP A 68 -0.87 9.29 16.74
C ASP A 68 -0.33 10.24 15.64
N GLY A 69 -1.18 10.61 14.67
CA GLY A 69 -0.81 11.47 13.55
C GLY A 69 -0.09 10.76 12.39
N ALA A 70 0.11 9.44 12.44
CA ALA A 70 0.74 8.67 11.38
C ALA A 70 -0.26 7.78 10.64
N LEU A 71 -0.22 7.79 9.31
CA LEU A 71 -0.97 6.88 8.45
C LEU A 71 -0.10 5.67 8.05
N THR A 72 -0.51 4.48 8.45
CA THR A 72 0.08 3.21 8.01
C THR A 72 -0.78 2.60 6.91
N VAL A 73 -0.14 2.21 5.80
CA VAL A 73 -0.74 1.44 4.71
C VAL A 73 -0.11 0.05 4.70
N SER A 74 -0.94 -0.99 4.72
CA SER A 74 -0.49 -2.39 4.67
C SER A 74 -1.26 -3.18 3.61
N VAL A 75 -0.56 -4.10 2.94
CA VAL A 75 -1.12 -5.06 2.00
C VAL A 75 -0.70 -6.44 2.46
N HIS A 76 -1.68 -7.30 2.71
CA HIS A 76 -1.47 -8.69 3.07
C HIS A 76 -1.97 -9.56 1.91
N ASP A 77 -1.10 -10.33 1.29
CA ASP A 77 -1.44 -11.34 0.29
C ASP A 77 -1.11 -12.75 0.80
N GLY A 78 -1.50 -13.77 0.03
CA GLY A 78 -1.26 -15.18 0.35
C GLY A 78 -0.08 -15.77 -0.41
N GLY A 79 0.78 -14.94 -1.02
CA GLY A 79 1.92 -15.40 -1.79
C GLY A 79 3.04 -15.93 -0.89
N PRO A 80 3.77 -16.99 -1.32
CA PRO A 80 4.96 -17.44 -0.62
C PRO A 80 6.14 -16.50 -0.93
N GLY A 81 6.23 -15.36 -0.25
CA GLY A 81 7.38 -14.48 -0.42
C GLY A 81 7.31 -13.12 0.26
N LEU A 82 8.48 -12.55 0.52
CA LEU A 82 8.64 -11.13 0.87
C LEU A 82 8.36 -10.27 -0.38
N PRO A 83 7.77 -9.07 -0.25
CA PRO A 83 7.79 -8.05 -1.29
C PRO A 83 9.24 -7.82 -1.73
N ARG A 84 9.58 -8.21 -2.96
CA ARG A 84 10.94 -8.05 -3.47
C ARG A 84 11.22 -6.57 -3.74
N LEU A 85 12.24 -6.03 -3.07
CA LEU A 85 12.94 -4.82 -3.50
C LEU A 85 13.62 -5.12 -4.83
N ILE A 86 13.08 -4.62 -5.94
CA ILE A 86 13.72 -4.77 -7.25
C ILE A 86 14.91 -3.78 -7.32
N PRO A 87 16.15 -4.24 -7.57
CA PRO A 87 17.32 -3.38 -7.68
C PRO A 87 17.23 -2.36 -8.83
N ALA A 88 18.01 -1.28 -8.69
CA ALA A 88 18.00 -0.15 -9.60
C ALA A 88 18.29 -0.47 -11.09
N ALA A 89 18.88 -1.61 -11.38
CA ALA A 89 19.30 -1.98 -12.73
C ALA A 89 18.15 -2.50 -13.62
N GLU A 90 17.04 -3.00 -13.04
CA GLU A 90 15.87 -3.49 -13.79
C GLU A 90 14.83 -2.37 -14.08
N ARG A 91 15.25 -1.11 -13.97
CA ARG A 91 14.42 0.12 -14.06
C ARG A 91 13.86 0.47 -15.45
N ARG A 92 14.06 -0.34 -16.48
CA ARG A 92 13.63 -0.01 -17.86
C ARG A 92 12.13 -0.21 -18.11
N PHE A 93 11.43 -1.02 -17.30
CA PHE A 93 9.98 -1.21 -17.38
C PHE A 93 9.36 -1.44 -15.97
N GLY A 94 9.12 -0.37 -15.19
CA GLY A 94 8.24 -0.43 -14.01
C GLY A 94 8.87 -0.78 -12.65
N GLY A 95 10.07 -0.26 -12.34
CA GLY A 95 10.79 -0.50 -11.07
C GLY A 95 10.97 0.72 -10.16
N ARG A 96 10.05 1.70 -10.17
CA ARG A 96 10.14 2.92 -9.33
C ARG A 96 9.35 2.82 -8.02
N GLY A 97 8.48 1.82 -7.88
CA GLY A 97 7.46 1.78 -6.84
C GLY A 97 7.98 1.81 -5.41
N LEU A 98 8.86 0.87 -5.03
CA LEU A 98 9.42 0.87 -3.68
C LEU A 98 10.36 2.05 -3.40
N ALA A 99 11.00 2.64 -4.41
CA ALA A 99 11.82 3.84 -4.22
C ALA A 99 10.96 5.06 -3.84
N ILE A 100 9.71 5.11 -4.30
CA ILE A 100 8.71 6.10 -3.87
C ILE A 100 8.30 5.82 -2.41
N VAL A 101 8.03 4.56 -2.05
CA VAL A 101 7.72 4.17 -0.67
C VAL A 101 8.84 4.56 0.30
N VAL A 102 10.09 4.24 -0.04
CA VAL A 102 11.29 4.57 0.77
C VAL A 102 11.50 6.08 0.91
N ARG A 103 11.05 6.89 -0.06
CA ARG A 103 11.23 8.34 -0.07
C ARG A 103 10.10 9.11 0.64
N LEU A 104 8.89 8.54 0.69
CA LEU A 104 7.69 9.21 1.18
C LEU A 104 7.23 8.71 2.55
N ALA A 105 7.60 7.48 2.93
CA ALA A 105 7.26 6.94 4.23
C ALA A 105 8.34 7.28 5.27
N GLU A 106 7.92 7.79 6.44
CA GLU A 106 8.82 7.92 7.59
C GLU A 106 9.37 6.57 8.06
N ALA A 107 8.59 5.50 7.89
CA ALA A 107 9.01 4.13 8.10
C ALA A 107 8.27 3.19 7.15
N TRP A 108 8.96 2.15 6.69
CA TRP A 108 8.35 1.05 5.95
C TRP A 108 9.01 -0.26 6.38
N GLY A 109 8.29 -1.36 6.23
CA GLY A 109 8.79 -2.68 6.59
C GLY A 109 7.92 -3.78 6.02
N VAL A 110 8.40 -5.00 6.17
CA VAL A 110 7.67 -6.21 5.82
C VAL A 110 7.59 -7.06 7.07
N VAL A 111 6.38 -7.51 7.40
CA VAL A 111 6.16 -8.50 8.45
C VAL A 111 5.81 -9.80 7.78
N VAL A 112 6.66 -10.82 7.95
CA VAL A 112 6.32 -12.21 7.60
C VAL A 112 5.68 -12.82 8.83
N GLY A 113 4.45 -13.29 8.68
CA GLY A 113 3.72 -14.05 9.69
C GLY A 113 3.74 -15.53 9.35
#